data_AF-A0A9X5AV23-F1
#
_entry.id   AF-A0A9X5AV23-F1
#
_cell.length_a   1.000
_cell.length_b   1.000
_cell.length_c   1.000
_cell.angle_alpha   90.00
_cell.angle_beta   90.00
_cell.angle_gamma   90.00
#
_symmetry.space_group_name_H-M   'P 1'
#
loop_
_entity.id
_entity.type
_entity.pdbx_description
1 polymer ?
#
loop_
_entity_poly.entity_id
_entity_poly.type
_entity_poly.pdbx_seq_one_letter_code
_entity_poly.pdbx_strand_id
1 'polypeptide(L)'
;MAPSLLVLAAAAGSSLGACSLSGPFFDDSYERSQMLSPEPVPPYRRLVAAAAKTLPTPIETGGLAISEPRWIDRIGGPSWIVCLKSDPKGNGAVYYAFFIQKEKVVDTRTAIGTDRCVHQEFVAFDMAAAL
;
A
#
# COMPACT_ATOMS: atom_id res chain seq x y z
N MET A 1 -6.26 -75.45 -33.80
CA MET A 1 -5.47 -74.96 -32.65
C MET A 1 -5.65 -73.45 -32.58
N ALA A 2 -6.34 -72.94 -31.56
CA ALA A 2 -6.41 -71.50 -31.29
C ALA A 2 -5.06 -71.02 -30.73
N PRO A 3 -4.77 -69.71 -30.80
CA PRO A 3 -5.19 -68.90 -29.66
C PRO A 3 -5.88 -67.59 -30.04
N SER A 4 -6.88 -67.28 -29.20
CA SER A 4 -7.49 -65.98 -29.01
C SER A 4 -6.47 -64.96 -28.53
N LEU A 5 -6.53 -63.71 -29.01
CA LEU A 5 -6.00 -62.55 -28.30
C LEU A 5 -6.66 -61.25 -28.81
N LEU A 6 -7.48 -60.69 -27.92
CA LEU A 6 -7.71 -59.27 -27.60
C LEU A 6 -8.03 -58.24 -28.73
N VAL A 7 -9.22 -57.60 -28.77
CA VAL A 7 -9.66 -56.45 -27.92
C VAL A 7 -8.83 -55.20 -28.30
N LEU A 8 -9.33 -54.00 -28.65
CA LEU A 8 -10.38 -53.13 -28.09
C LEU A 8 -10.70 -52.05 -29.15
N ALA A 9 -11.98 -51.71 -29.29
CA ALA A 9 -12.42 -50.43 -29.83
C ALA A 9 -12.16 -49.31 -28.81
N ALA A 10 -11.82 -48.11 -29.27
CA ALA A 10 -12.42 -46.84 -28.82
C ALA A 10 -11.56 -45.66 -29.29
N ALA A 11 -12.04 -44.96 -30.31
CA ALA A 11 -11.73 -43.55 -30.48
C ALA A 11 -12.36 -42.78 -29.32
N ALA A 12 -11.55 -42.09 -28.53
CA ALA A 12 -12.02 -41.07 -27.61
C ALA A 12 -10.95 -39.97 -27.56
N GLY A 13 -11.16 -38.94 -28.37
CA GLY A 13 -10.49 -37.67 -28.19
C GLY A 13 -10.97 -37.04 -26.88
N SER A 14 -10.02 -36.77 -25.99
CA SER A 14 -10.25 -35.99 -24.78
C SER A 14 -9.09 -35.02 -24.61
N SER A 15 -9.19 -33.91 -25.33
CA SER A 15 -8.47 -32.67 -25.04
C SER A 15 -9.05 -32.08 -23.76
N LEU A 16 -8.36 -32.29 -22.63
CA LEU A 16 -8.71 -31.60 -21.38
C LEU A 16 -7.46 -31.05 -20.69
N GLY A 17 -7.39 -29.72 -20.72
CA GLY A 17 -7.03 -28.92 -19.54
C GLY A 17 -5.55 -28.83 -19.21
N ALA A 18 -4.87 -27.86 -19.83
CA ALA A 18 -3.68 -27.27 -19.24
C ALA A 18 -4.07 -26.62 -17.89
N CYS A 19 -3.73 -27.27 -16.77
CA CYS A 19 -3.74 -26.64 -15.46
C CYS A 19 -2.59 -25.62 -15.40
N SER A 20 -2.80 -24.42 -15.96
CA SER A 20 -1.95 -23.27 -15.65
C SER A 20 -2.21 -22.87 -14.21
N LEU A 21 -1.36 -23.37 -13.31
CA LEU A 21 -1.21 -22.83 -11.96
C LEU A 21 -0.87 -21.34 -12.10
N SER A 22 -1.87 -20.50 -11.90
CA SER A 22 -1.70 -19.07 -11.73
C SER A 22 -1.22 -18.84 -10.29
N GLY A 23 0.03 -18.43 -10.15
CA GLY A 23 0.56 -17.74 -8.97
C GLY A 23 1.40 -16.56 -9.45
N PRO A 24 1.57 -15.48 -8.66
CA PRO A 24 0.96 -15.14 -7.37
C PRO A 24 -0.19 -14.13 -7.54
N PHE A 25 -1.33 -14.38 -6.90
CA PHE A 25 -2.55 -13.56 -7.04
C PHE A 25 -2.56 -12.22 -6.25
N PHE A 26 -1.42 -11.69 -5.79
CA PHE A 26 -1.44 -10.49 -4.91
C PHE A 26 -0.33 -9.46 -5.14
N ASP A 27 0.15 -9.25 -6.36
CA ASP A 27 1.07 -8.11 -6.58
C ASP A 27 0.73 -7.25 -7.80
N ASP A 28 0.25 -7.82 -8.91
CA ASP A 28 0.13 -7.06 -10.17
C ASP A 28 -1.17 -6.25 -10.35
N SER A 29 -2.28 -6.62 -9.68
CA SER A 29 -3.60 -6.03 -9.96
C SER A 29 -4.01 -4.88 -9.03
N TYR A 30 -3.20 -4.56 -8.00
CA TYR A 30 -3.40 -3.34 -7.20
C TYR A 30 -2.55 -2.16 -7.69
N GLU A 31 -1.68 -2.39 -8.69
CA GLU A 31 -1.01 -1.32 -9.40
C GLU A 31 -2.05 -0.48 -10.16
N ARG A 32 -2.15 0.79 -9.74
CA ARG A 32 -2.59 1.92 -10.57
C ARG A 32 -4.06 2.00 -10.98
N SER A 33 -4.98 1.61 -10.10
CA SER A 33 -6.19 2.41 -9.98
C SER A 33 -5.88 3.51 -8.98
N GLN A 34 -5.39 4.67 -9.46
CA GLN A 34 -5.50 5.90 -8.67
C GLN A 34 -7.00 6.12 -8.48
N MET A 35 -7.56 5.53 -7.43
CA MET A 35 -8.95 5.73 -7.08
C MET A 35 -9.10 7.23 -6.89
N LEU A 36 -9.78 7.86 -7.85
CA LEU A 36 -9.94 9.30 -7.85
C LEU A 36 -10.72 9.65 -6.59
N SER A 37 -10.08 10.38 -5.69
CA SER A 37 -10.77 10.84 -4.50
C SER A 37 -11.91 11.77 -4.93
N PRO A 38 -13.10 11.62 -4.34
CA PRO A 38 -14.14 12.64 -4.44
C PRO A 38 -13.77 13.92 -3.68
N GLU A 39 -12.80 13.85 -2.75
CA GLU A 39 -12.30 15.00 -2.00
C GLU A 39 -11.10 15.62 -2.74
N PRO A 40 -10.91 16.94 -2.67
CA PRO A 40 -9.68 17.56 -3.16
C PRO A 40 -8.48 17.10 -2.30
N VAL A 41 -7.28 17.20 -2.87
CA VAL A 41 -6.04 16.95 -2.13
C VAL A 41 -5.94 18.01 -1.01
N PRO A 42 -5.89 17.60 0.28
CA PRO A 42 -5.85 18.53 1.39
C PRO A 42 -4.46 19.21 1.47
N PRO A 43 -4.30 20.29 2.26
CA PRO A 43 -3.01 20.90 2.57
C PRO A 43 -2.16 19.98 3.50
N TYR A 44 -1.84 18.78 3.01
CA TYR A 44 -1.42 17.63 3.78
C TYR A 44 -0.12 17.86 4.55
N ARG A 45 0.83 18.60 3.96
CA ARG A 45 2.10 18.95 4.62
C ARG A 45 1.89 19.67 5.94
N ARG A 46 0.96 20.64 5.98
CA ARG A 46 0.63 21.41 7.18
C ARG A 46 -0.08 20.54 8.21
N LEU A 47 -1.03 19.72 7.74
CA LEU A 47 -1.81 18.82 8.59
C LEU A 47 -0.93 17.76 9.26
N VAL A 48 -0.01 17.17 8.50
CA VAL A 48 0.96 16.19 9.02
C VAL A 48 1.91 16.84 10.02
N ALA A 49 2.46 18.02 9.72
CA ALA A 49 3.34 18.74 10.65
C ALA A 49 2.63 19.10 11.97
N ALA A 50 1.37 19.54 11.90
CA ALA A 50 0.56 19.84 13.07
C ALA A 50 0.26 18.58 13.89
N ALA A 51 -0.18 17.50 13.25
CA ALA A 51 -0.51 16.25 13.94
C ALA A 51 0.72 15.57 14.55
N ALA A 52 1.87 15.58 13.87
CA ALA A 52 3.12 15.00 14.35
C ALA A 52 3.55 15.58 15.71
N LYS A 53 3.28 16.87 15.95
CA LYS A 53 3.57 17.53 17.23
C LYS A 53 2.71 17.07 18.39
N THR A 54 1.54 16.50 18.12
CA THR A 54 0.59 16.04 19.14
C THR A 54 0.76 14.56 19.50
N LEU A 55 1.70 13.87 18.86
CA LEU A 55 1.93 12.45 19.11
C LEU A 55 2.52 12.23 20.51
N PRO A 56 2.07 11.19 21.24
CA PRO A 56 2.61 10.87 22.57
C PRO A 56 4.11 10.57 22.53
N THR A 57 4.56 9.93 21.46
CA THR A 57 5.97 9.68 21.16
C THR A 57 6.42 10.64 20.07
N PRO A 58 7.33 11.60 20.37
CA PRO A 58 7.83 12.53 19.37
C PRO A 58 8.52 11.80 18.21
N ILE A 59 8.29 12.29 16.99
CA ILE A 59 9.02 11.83 15.81
C ILE A 59 10.38 12.53 15.78
N GLU A 60 11.44 11.76 15.59
CA GLU A 60 12.78 12.33 15.39
C GLU A 60 12.81 13.16 14.11
N THR A 61 13.20 14.43 14.23
CA THR A 61 13.09 15.42 13.15
C THR A 61 14.22 15.37 12.13
N GLY A 62 15.29 14.62 12.42
CA GLY A 62 16.40 14.42 11.49
C GLY A 62 16.00 13.53 10.31
N GLY A 63 16.38 13.94 9.09
CA GLY A 63 16.20 13.11 7.89
C GLY A 63 14.74 12.83 7.54
N LEU A 64 13.83 13.76 7.84
CA LEU A 64 12.42 13.59 7.52
C LEU A 64 12.14 13.71 6.02
N ALA A 65 11.30 12.81 5.53
CA ALA A 65 10.80 12.83 4.17
C ALA A 65 9.32 12.46 4.14
N ILE A 66 8.54 13.06 3.24
CA ILE A 66 7.10 12.88 3.14
C ILE A 66 6.72 12.36 1.75
N SER A 67 5.72 11.49 1.69
CA SER A 67 5.14 11.04 0.42
C SER A 67 4.08 12.00 -0.09
N GLU A 68 3.75 11.90 -1.38
CA GLU A 68 2.50 12.47 -1.89
C GLU A 68 1.29 11.74 -1.27
N PRO A 69 0.12 12.41 -1.15
CA PRO A 69 -1.09 11.82 -0.61
C PRO A 69 -1.68 10.83 -1.62
N ARG A 70 -2.16 9.69 -1.11
CA ARG A 70 -2.91 8.71 -1.90
C ARG A 70 -4.28 8.49 -1.33
N TRP A 71 -5.27 8.34 -2.19
CA TRP A 71 -6.61 7.95 -1.76
C TRP A 71 -6.64 6.46 -1.49
N ILE A 72 -7.23 6.07 -0.36
CA ILE A 72 -7.39 4.66 0.02
C ILE A 72 -8.76 4.43 0.65
N ASP A 73 -9.27 3.21 0.48
CA ASP A 73 -10.36 2.67 1.30
C ASP A 73 -9.78 2.01 2.56
N ARG A 74 -10.34 2.35 3.73
CA ARG A 74 -9.95 1.75 5.01
C ARG A 74 -11.15 1.52 5.92
N ILE A 75 -10.95 0.71 6.95
CA ILE A 75 -11.89 0.60 8.06
C ILE A 75 -12.00 1.97 8.74
N GLY A 76 -13.22 2.51 8.84
CA GLY A 76 -13.47 3.89 9.27
C GLY A 76 -13.73 4.88 8.12
N GLY A 77 -13.88 4.38 6.89
CA GLY A 77 -14.22 5.17 5.71
C GLY A 77 -13.00 5.57 4.89
N PRO A 78 -13.21 5.96 3.62
CA PRO A 78 -12.12 6.32 2.73
C PRO A 78 -11.39 7.57 3.23
N SER A 79 -10.11 7.66 2.91
CA SER A 79 -9.25 8.74 3.41
C SER A 79 -8.04 8.93 2.53
N TRP A 80 -7.45 10.11 2.62
CA TRP A 80 -6.08 10.33 2.16
C TRP A 80 -5.10 9.69 3.14
N ILE A 81 -4.18 8.87 2.66
CA ILE A 81 -3.01 8.43 3.41
C ILE A 81 -1.78 9.23 2.97
N VAL A 82 -1.01 9.69 3.95
CA VAL A 82 0.29 10.33 3.75
C VAL A 82 1.31 9.61 4.60
N CYS A 83 2.43 9.22 4.00
CA CYS A 83 3.50 8.54 4.68
C CYS A 83 4.60 9.53 5.07
N LEU A 84 5.09 9.43 6.30
CA LEU A 84 6.26 10.15 6.77
C LEU A 84 7.36 9.14 7.07
N LYS A 85 8.54 9.35 6.49
CA LYS A 85 9.77 8.59 6.74
C LYS A 85 10.65 9.40 7.68
N SER A 86 11.08 8.81 8.78
CA SER A 86 12.09 9.36 9.69
C SER A 86 13.32 8.47 9.67
N ASP A 87 14.47 9.04 9.29
CA ASP A 87 15.76 8.36 9.29
C ASP A 87 16.86 9.28 9.85
N PRO A 88 16.83 9.53 11.17
CA PRO A 88 17.63 10.57 11.82
C PRO A 88 19.13 10.22 11.89
N LYS A 89 19.48 8.94 11.80
CA LYS A 89 20.87 8.44 11.98
C LYS A 89 21.32 7.48 10.87
N GLY A 90 20.50 7.21 9.85
CA GLY A 90 20.82 6.24 8.81
C GLY A 90 20.78 4.77 9.28
N ASN A 91 20.27 4.51 10.49
CA ASN A 91 20.29 3.18 11.13
C ASN A 91 18.99 2.39 10.95
N GLY A 92 18.07 2.90 10.14
CA GLY A 92 16.79 2.27 9.88
C GLY A 92 15.66 3.29 9.88
N ALA A 93 14.97 3.37 8.75
CA ALA A 93 13.87 4.30 8.59
C ALA A 93 12.63 3.81 9.34
N VAL A 94 12.05 4.68 10.17
CA VAL A 94 10.72 4.48 10.75
C VAL A 94 9.71 5.17 9.85
N TYR A 95 8.65 4.45 9.50
CA TYR A 95 7.56 4.97 8.67
C TYR A 95 6.32 5.21 9.52
N TYR A 96 5.67 6.34 9.31
CA TYR A 96 4.40 6.71 9.93
C TYR A 96 3.36 6.91 8.85
N ALA A 97 2.13 6.49 9.13
CA ALA A 97 0.97 6.70 8.29
C ALA A 97 0.03 7.71 8.95
N PHE A 98 -0.29 8.77 8.22
CA PHE A 98 -1.26 9.79 8.60
C PHE A 98 -2.49 9.66 7.71
N PHE A 99 -3.66 9.53 8.32
CA PHE A 99 -4.93 9.44 7.59
C PHE A 99 -5.69 10.75 7.71
N ILE A 100 -6.07 11.34 6.58
CA ILE A 100 -6.72 12.64 6.50
C ILE A 100 -8.10 12.46 5.88
N GLN A 101 -9.11 13.00 6.55
CA GLN A 101 -10.48 13.12 6.04
C GLN A 101 -10.96 14.55 6.28
N LYS A 102 -11.60 15.18 5.30
CA LYS A 102 -12.19 16.52 5.47
C LYS A 102 -11.22 17.53 6.11
N GLU A 103 -9.99 17.58 5.58
CA GLU A 103 -8.90 18.47 6.04
C GLU A 103 -8.44 18.27 7.49
N LYS A 104 -8.73 17.12 8.10
CA LYS A 104 -8.28 16.78 9.45
C LYS A 104 -7.58 15.42 9.48
N VAL A 105 -6.48 15.33 10.21
CA VAL A 105 -5.86 14.04 10.53
C VAL A 105 -6.78 13.31 11.52
N VAL A 106 -7.35 12.19 11.07
CA VAL A 106 -8.31 11.38 11.84
C VAL A 106 -7.66 10.20 12.54
N ASP A 107 -6.52 9.74 12.04
CA ASP A 107 -5.75 8.63 12.59
C ASP A 107 -4.27 8.82 12.26
N THR A 108 -3.39 8.36 13.14
CA THR A 108 -1.94 8.37 12.95
C THR A 108 -1.32 7.19 13.66
N ARG A 109 -0.41 6.49 12.99
CA ARG A 109 0.27 5.31 13.54
C ARG A 109 1.62 5.08 12.89
N THR A 110 2.44 4.22 13.49
CA THR A 110 3.55 3.58 12.78
C THR A 110 2.98 2.74 11.64
N ALA A 111 3.54 2.89 10.45
CA ALA A 111 3.03 2.25 9.25
C ALA A 111 3.15 0.73 9.35
N ILE A 112 2.10 0.04 8.89
CA ILE A 112 2.07 -1.42 8.75
C ILE A 112 2.14 -1.82 7.27
N GLY A 113 2.31 -3.12 6.98
CA GLY A 113 2.48 -3.60 5.60
C GLY A 113 1.36 -3.17 4.65
N THR A 114 0.12 -3.08 5.12
CA THR A 114 -1.04 -2.66 4.32
C THR A 114 -1.07 -1.16 4.03
N ASP A 115 -0.36 -0.33 4.79
CA ASP A 115 -0.22 1.11 4.51
C ASP A 115 0.70 1.35 3.29
N ARG A 116 1.55 0.37 2.97
CA ARG A 116 2.49 0.36 1.84
C ARG A 116 3.45 1.57 1.82
N CYS A 117 3.69 2.20 2.97
CA CYS A 117 4.56 3.37 3.08
C CYS A 117 6.00 3.12 2.61
N VAL A 118 6.52 1.90 2.78
CA VAL A 118 7.88 1.53 2.31
C VAL A 118 8.03 1.62 0.79
N HIS A 119 6.94 1.48 0.04
CA HIS A 119 6.94 1.48 -1.43
C HIS A 119 6.61 2.86 -2.03
N GLN A 120 6.55 3.91 -1.20
CA GLN A 120 6.25 5.25 -1.67
C GLN A 120 7.52 5.98 -2.10
N GLU A 121 7.33 6.95 -3.00
CA GLU A 121 8.33 7.96 -3.25
C GLU A 121 8.25 9.02 -2.14
N PHE A 122 9.42 9.51 -1.72
CA PHE A 122 9.53 10.48 -0.63
C PHE A 122 10.35 11.68 -1.08
N VAL A 123 9.92 12.85 -0.66
CA VAL A 123 10.65 14.11 -0.83
C VAL A 123 11.02 14.69 0.53
N ALA A 124 12.12 15.44 0.59
CA ALA A 124 12.58 16.07 1.82
C ALA A 124 11.45 16.90 2.46
N PHE A 125 11.29 16.76 3.77
CA PHE A 125 10.22 17.39 4.52
C PHE A 125 10.75 18.08 5.77
N ASP A 126 10.47 19.38 5.85
CA ASP A 126 10.75 20.19 7.03
C ASP A 126 9.44 20.52 7.76
N MET A 127 9.27 19.96 8.96
CA MET A 127 8.09 20.21 9.79
C MET A 127 8.00 21.65 10.30
N ALA A 128 9.13 22.36 10.44
CA ALA A 128 9.12 23.75 10.89
C ALA A 128 8.64 24.68 9.77
N ALA A 129 9.07 24.43 8.53
CA ALA A 129 8.66 25.20 7.36
C ALA A 129 7.21 24.90 6.91
N ALA A 130 6.63 23.78 7.33
CA ALA A 130 5.31 23.33 6.91
C ALA A 130 4.15 23.87 7.76
N LEU A 131 4.39 24.64 8.82
CA LEU A 131 3.34 25.18 9.70
C LEU A 131 2.95 26.60 9.31
#